data_AF-A0A098TLH5-F1
#
_entry.id   AF-A0A098TLH5-F1
#
_cell.length_a   1.000
_cell.length_b   1.000
_cell.length_c   1.000
_cell.angle_alpha   90.00
_cell.angle_beta   90.00
_cell.angle_gamma   90.00
#
_symmetry.space_group_name_H-M   'P 1'
#
loop_
_entity.id
_entity.type
_entity.pdbx_description
1 polymer ?
#
loop_
_entity_poly.entity_id
_entity_poly.type
_entity_poly.pdbx_seq_one_letter_code
_entity_poly.pdbx_strand_id
1 'polypeptide(L)'
;MLGTFANLPDLPRQLNHAHQLLKPGGILFFNVPVVDSWIARLYGQNYWMYAPSVSNFLSRKGCRMILDRTGFQVEKMRTDCQQPTLSKLLGHAKLQVLYPLFQQLRWLQLTLPMALPIPGVMAVWARKAKGSGIAATQ
;
A
#
# COMPACT_ATOMS: atom_id res chain seq x y z
N MET A 1 2.78 -0.89 7.65
CA MET A 1 1.94 -1.09 6.46
C MET A 1 0.55 -0.60 6.79
N LEU A 2 -0.02 0.30 5.99
CA LEU A 2 -1.42 0.68 6.13
C LEU A 2 -2.26 -0.36 5.38
N GLY A 3 -2.28 -1.60 5.91
CA GLY A 3 -3.12 -2.69 5.37
C GLY A 3 -4.62 -2.37 5.43
N THR A 4 -4.98 -1.25 6.05
CA THR A 4 -6.33 -0.69 6.16
C THR A 4 -7.04 -0.62 4.82
N PHE A 5 -6.39 -0.15 3.75
CA PHE A 5 -7.09 0.13 2.48
C PHE A 5 -7.65 -1.13 1.80
N ALA A 6 -6.92 -2.25 1.85
CA ALA A 6 -7.40 -3.52 1.32
C ALA A 6 -8.56 -4.10 2.17
N ASN A 7 -8.63 -3.72 3.44
CA ASN A 7 -9.60 -4.24 4.39
C ASN A 7 -10.84 -3.34 4.53
N LEU A 8 -10.86 -2.18 3.86
CA LEU A 8 -11.99 -1.26 3.90
C LEU A 8 -13.26 -1.92 3.32
N PRO A 9 -14.38 -1.92 4.04
CA PRO A 9 -15.65 -2.32 3.47
C PRO A 9 -16.14 -1.24 2.49
N ASP A 10 -16.80 -1.67 1.40
CA ASP A 10 -17.40 -0.76 0.40
C ASP A 10 -16.42 0.32 -0.08
N LEU A 11 -15.36 -0.14 -0.75
CA LEU A 11 -14.26 0.71 -1.18
C LEU A 11 -14.68 1.96 -1.98
N PRO A 12 -15.64 1.89 -2.94
CA PRO A 12 -16.12 3.08 -3.63
C PRO A 12 -16.70 4.15 -2.69
N ARG A 13 -17.51 3.74 -1.71
CA ARG A 13 -18.10 4.67 -0.73
C ARG A 13 -17.04 5.32 0.15
N GLN A 14 -16.06 4.56 0.61
CA GLN A 14 -14.97 5.10 1.44
C GLN A 14 -14.09 6.07 0.64
N LEU A 15 -13.84 5.78 -0.64
CA LEU A 15 -13.12 6.68 -1.53
C LEU A 15 -13.89 7.98 -1.79
N ASN A 16 -15.21 7.90 -2.02
CA ASN A 16 -16.05 9.08 -2.16
C ASN A 16 -16.04 9.94 -0.88
N HIS A 17 -16.09 9.30 0.29
CA HIS A 17 -15.98 10.01 1.57
C HIS A 17 -14.60 10.68 1.71
N ALA A 18 -13.50 9.97 1.42
CA ALA A 18 -12.16 10.54 1.42
C ALA A 18 -12.04 11.72 0.43
N HIS A 19 -12.65 11.61 -0.75
CA HIS A 19 -12.70 12.69 -1.74
C HIS A 19 -13.42 13.94 -1.19
N GLN A 20 -14.53 13.77 -0.46
CA GLN A 20 -15.25 14.87 0.17
C GLN A 20 -14.43 15.56 1.26
N LEU A 21 -13.69 14.81 2.07
CA LEU A 21 -12.86 15.35 3.16
C LEU A 21 -11.61 16.09 2.66
N LEU A 22 -11.08 15.71 1.49
CA LEU A 22 -9.89 16.34 0.94
C LEU A 22 -10.18 17.74 0.38
N LYS A 23 -9.30 18.69 0.70
CA LYS A 23 -9.29 20.01 0.03
C LYS A 23 -9.08 19.84 -1.49
N PRO A 24 -9.55 20.77 -2.34
CA PRO A 24 -9.26 20.75 -3.77
C PRO A 24 -7.75 20.60 -4.04
N GLY A 25 -7.36 19.67 -4.91
CA GLY A 25 -5.97 19.35 -5.17
C GLY A 25 -5.25 18.56 -4.07
N GLY A 26 -5.95 18.15 -3.01
CA GLY A 26 -5.43 17.27 -1.96
C GLY A 26 -5.01 15.90 -2.51
N ILE A 27 -4.07 15.26 -1.82
CA ILE A 27 -3.49 13.98 -2.23
C ILE A 27 -3.97 12.88 -1.28
N LEU A 28 -4.56 11.83 -1.85
CA LEU A 28 -4.76 10.55 -1.21
C LEU A 28 -3.52 9.69 -1.45
N PHE A 29 -2.84 9.32 -0.37
CA PHE A 29 -1.69 8.43 -0.38
C PHE A 29 -1.98 7.16 0.42
N PHE A 30 -1.71 6.00 -0.16
CA PHE A 30 -1.85 4.71 0.53
C PHE A 30 -0.96 3.65 -0.12
N ASN A 31 -0.74 2.55 0.61
CA ASN A 31 -0.19 1.33 0.04
C ASN A 31 -1.21 0.19 0.09
N VAL A 32 -1.17 -0.69 -0.92
CA VAL A 32 -2.10 -1.81 -1.04
C VAL A 32 -1.39 -3.01 -1.67
N PRO A 33 -1.60 -4.25 -1.18
CA PRO A 33 -1.19 -5.44 -1.90
C PRO A 33 -1.93 -5.54 -3.24
N VAL A 34 -1.26 -6.07 -4.27
CA VAL A 34 -1.84 -6.20 -5.61
C VAL A 34 -1.76 -7.62 -6.15
N VAL A 35 -2.88 -8.10 -6.68
CA VAL A 35 -3.02 -9.49 -7.16
C VAL A 35 -2.32 -9.77 -8.49
N ASP A 36 -2.02 -8.72 -9.26
CA ASP A 36 -1.35 -8.79 -10.55
C ASP A 36 0.18 -8.65 -10.44
N SER A 37 0.73 -8.81 -9.23
CA SER A 37 2.18 -8.81 -9.02
C SER A 37 2.83 -10.13 -9.40
N TRP A 38 4.10 -10.06 -9.82
CA TRP A 38 4.89 -11.26 -10.11
C TRP A 38 5.00 -12.20 -8.88
N ILE A 39 5.07 -11.63 -7.67
CA ILE A 39 5.11 -12.41 -6.43
C ILE A 39 3.78 -13.12 -6.17
N ALA A 40 2.65 -12.48 -6.49
CA ALA A 40 1.33 -13.12 -6.40
C ALA A 40 1.23 -14.31 -7.35
N ARG A 41 1.81 -14.19 -8.56
CA ARG A 41 1.89 -15.29 -9.53
C ARG A 41 2.80 -16.41 -9.05
N LEU A 42 3.93 -16.08 -8.43
CA LEU A 42 4.88 -17.06 -7.91
C LEU A 42 4.29 -17.86 -6.73
N TYR A 43 3.64 -17.19 -5.80
CA TYR A 43 3.07 -17.82 -4.60
C TYR A 43 1.70 -18.46 -4.87
N GLY A 44 0.99 -18.05 -5.92
CA GLY A 44 -0.32 -18.58 -6.27
C GLY A 44 -1.29 -18.50 -5.10
N GLN A 45 -1.96 -19.62 -4.78
CA GLN A 45 -2.89 -19.73 -3.66
C GLN A 45 -2.27 -19.46 -2.28
N ASN A 46 -0.94 -19.53 -2.15
CA ASN A 46 -0.22 -19.29 -0.90
C ASN A 46 0.18 -17.82 -0.73
N TYR A 47 -0.30 -16.93 -1.61
CA TYR A 47 0.03 -15.51 -1.50
C TYR A 47 -0.61 -14.92 -0.24
N TRP A 48 0.21 -14.29 0.61
CA TRP A 48 -0.17 -13.85 1.96
C TRP A 48 -1.38 -12.91 2.02
N MET A 49 -1.72 -12.25 0.90
CA MET A 49 -2.89 -11.35 0.85
C MET A 49 -4.22 -12.11 0.78
N TYR A 50 -4.23 -13.38 0.38
CA TYR A 50 -5.43 -14.22 0.35
C TYR A 50 -5.80 -14.70 1.76
N ALA A 51 -5.93 -13.75 2.68
CA ALA A 51 -6.32 -13.96 4.07
C ALA A 51 -7.77 -13.52 4.29
N PRO A 52 -8.53 -14.16 5.20
CA PRO A 52 -9.92 -13.79 5.48
C PRO A 52 -10.13 -12.34 5.92
N SER A 53 -9.09 -11.69 6.44
CA SER A 53 -9.12 -10.29 6.87
C SER A 53 -9.06 -9.28 5.72
N VAL A 54 -8.77 -9.73 4.48
CA VAL A 54 -8.65 -8.87 3.31
C VAL A 54 -9.95 -8.87 2.51
N SER A 55 -10.58 -7.70 2.42
CA SER A 55 -11.88 -7.53 1.77
C SER A 55 -11.77 -7.24 0.28
N ASN A 56 -10.67 -6.63 -0.17
CA ASN A 56 -10.51 -6.16 -1.54
C ASN A 56 -9.22 -6.68 -2.17
N PHE A 57 -9.38 -7.41 -3.28
CA PHE A 57 -8.31 -7.97 -4.08
C PHE A 57 -8.07 -7.10 -5.32
N LEU A 58 -7.31 -6.01 -5.15
CA LEU A 58 -7.09 -5.04 -6.22
C LEU A 58 -5.95 -5.47 -7.15
N SER A 59 -6.17 -5.36 -8.46
CA SER A 59 -5.08 -5.26 -9.44
C SER A 59 -4.66 -3.80 -9.61
N ARG A 60 -3.50 -3.53 -10.22
CA ARG A 60 -3.08 -2.16 -10.55
C ARG A 60 -4.12 -1.45 -11.43
N LYS A 61 -4.65 -2.17 -12.42
CA LYS A 61 -5.71 -1.66 -13.31
C LYS A 61 -7.01 -1.39 -12.56
N GLY A 62 -7.44 -2.30 -11.68
CA GLY A 62 -8.63 -2.14 -10.86
C GLY A 62 -8.52 -0.96 -9.90
N CYS A 63 -7.36 -0.79 -9.26
CA CYS A 63 -7.07 0.34 -8.39
C CYS A 63 -7.15 1.68 -9.15
N ARG A 64 -6.58 1.75 -10.37
CA ARG A 64 -6.69 2.96 -11.19
C ARG A 64 -8.13 3.26 -11.58
N MET A 65 -8.89 2.23 -11.98
CA MET A 65 -10.29 2.38 -12.40
C MET A 65 -11.19 2.90 -11.26
N ILE A 66 -11.06 2.34 -10.05
CA ILE A 66 -11.92 2.75 -8.93
C ILE A 66 -11.58 4.16 -8.43
N LEU A 67 -10.29 4.54 -8.45
CA LEU A 67 -9.86 5.91 -8.13
C LEU A 67 -10.42 6.92 -9.13
N ASP A 68 -10.32 6.62 -10.42
CA ASP A 68 -10.84 7.47 -11.49
C ASP A 68 -12.37 7.68 -11.35
N ARG A 69 -13.11 6.60 -11.12
CA ARG A 69 -14.57 6.64 -10.89
C ARG A 69 -14.99 7.41 -9.64
N THR A 70 -14.10 7.58 -8.67
CA THR A 70 -14.38 8.26 -7.39
C THR A 70 -13.82 9.68 -7.36
N GLY A 71 -13.45 10.23 -8.52
CA GLY A 71 -13.00 11.62 -8.66
C GLY A 71 -11.52 11.84 -8.36
N PHE A 72 -10.71 10.77 -8.32
CA PHE A 72 -9.27 10.86 -8.14
C PHE A 72 -8.50 10.66 -9.43
N GLN A 73 -7.54 11.54 -9.68
CA GLN A 73 -6.55 11.38 -10.73
C GLN A 73 -5.31 10.67 -10.17
N VAL A 74 -4.97 9.49 -10.71
CA VAL A 74 -3.76 8.77 -10.30
C VAL A 74 -2.51 9.46 -10.85
N GLU A 75 -1.70 10.04 -9.96
CA GLU A 75 -0.42 10.66 -10.34
C GLU A 75 0.69 9.63 -10.45
N LYS A 76 0.74 8.70 -9.48
CA LYS A 76 1.85 7.77 -9.35
C LYS A 76 1.39 6.46 -8.74
N MET A 77 1.88 5.36 -9.32
CA MET A 77 1.73 4.01 -8.82
C MET A 77 3.09 3.32 -8.93
N ARG A 78 3.69 2.94 -7.81
CA ARG A 78 5.00 2.26 -7.79
C ARG A 78 5.02 1.15 -6.77
N THR A 79 5.94 0.20 -6.92
CA THR A 79 6.21 -0.77 -5.86
C THR A 79 6.59 -0.01 -4.58
N ASP A 80 5.95 -0.35 -3.48
CA ASP A 80 6.24 0.26 -2.19
C ASP A 80 7.64 -0.14 -1.72
N CYS A 81 8.31 0.75 -1.00
CA CYS A 81 9.63 0.46 -0.45
C CYS A 81 9.63 0.74 1.06
N GLN A 82 10.27 -0.13 1.84
CA GLN A 82 10.49 0.08 3.26
C GLN A 82 11.98 0.07 3.57
N GLN A 83 12.34 0.79 4.63
CA GLN A 83 13.68 0.74 5.24
C GLN A 83 13.56 -0.01 6.57
N PRO A 84 13.62 -1.35 6.55
CA PRO A 84 13.56 -2.12 7.78
C PRO A 84 14.81 -1.86 8.63
N THR A 85 14.64 -1.93 9.94
CA THR A 85 15.74 -1.95 10.91
C THR A 85 16.47 -3.29 10.88
N LEU A 86 17.73 -3.30 11.32
CA LEU A 86 18.50 -4.54 11.49
C LEU A 86 17.78 -5.54 12.40
N SER A 87 17.12 -5.06 13.46
CA SER A 87 16.27 -5.90 14.31
C SER A 87 15.17 -6.63 13.52
N LYS A 88 14.51 -5.94 12.59
CA LYS A 88 13.44 -6.54 11.77
C LYS A 88 13.99 -7.58 10.80
N LEU A 89 15.18 -7.33 10.23
CA LEU A 89 15.86 -8.29 9.35
C LEU A 89 16.30 -9.54 10.10
N LEU A 90 16.94 -9.39 11.26
CA LEU A 90 17.39 -10.51 12.09
C LEU A 90 16.20 -11.37 12.53
N GLY A 91 15.07 -10.73 12.88
CA GLY A 91 13.82 -11.43 13.17
C GLY A 91 13.31 -12.24 11.99
N HIS A 92 13.27 -11.66 10.79
CA HIS A 92 12.85 -12.37 9.57
C HIS A 92 13.80 -13.48 9.14
N ALA A 93 15.11 -13.31 9.34
CA ALA A 93 16.14 -14.30 9.01
C ALA A 93 16.24 -15.42 10.06
N LYS A 94 15.44 -15.38 11.14
CA LYS A 94 15.52 -16.28 12.30
C LYS A 94 16.91 -16.28 12.98
N LEU A 95 17.69 -15.21 12.82
CA LEU A 95 19.02 -15.04 13.40
C LEU A 95 18.95 -14.39 14.79
N GLN A 96 17.98 -14.81 15.59
CA GLN A 96 17.68 -14.19 16.89
C GLN A 96 18.82 -14.33 17.89
N VAL A 97 19.65 -15.37 17.72
CA VAL A 97 20.88 -15.60 18.48
C VAL A 97 21.85 -14.41 18.42
N LEU A 98 21.82 -13.60 17.34
CA LEU A 98 22.70 -12.45 17.19
C LEU A 98 22.19 -11.17 17.89
N TYR A 99 20.97 -11.16 18.42
CA TYR A 99 20.41 -9.98 19.09
C TYR A 99 21.27 -9.44 20.23
N PRO A 100 21.75 -10.24 21.21
CA PRO A 100 22.53 -9.71 22.32
C PRO A 100 23.81 -8.99 21.86
N LEU A 101 24.49 -9.51 20.84
CA LEU A 101 25.66 -8.88 20.24
C LEU A 101 25.30 -7.55 19.55
N PHE A 102 24.26 -7.55 18.72
CA PHE A 102 23.81 -6.34 18.01
C PHE A 102 23.19 -5.30 18.95
N GLN A 103 22.67 -5.73 20.10
CA GLN A 103 22.14 -4.86 21.15
C GLN A 103 23.27 -4.13 21.88
N GLN A 104 24.34 -4.85 22.26
CA GLN A 104 25.54 -4.25 22.85
C GLN A 104 26.17 -3.20 21.94
N LEU A 105 26.18 -3.47 20.62
CA LEU A 105 26.69 -2.54 19.61
C LEU A 105 25.72 -1.39 19.27
N ARG A 106 24.50 -1.35 19.86
CA ARG A 106 23.40 -0.43 19.53
C ARG A 106 22.97 -0.47 18.05
N TRP A 107 23.30 -1.55 17.34
CA TRP A 107 23.04 -1.69 15.91
C TRP A 107 21.60 -2.10 15.59
N LEU A 108 20.85 -2.61 16.56
CA LEU A 108 19.45 -3.03 16.34
C LEU A 108 18.52 -1.92 15.82
N GLN A 109 18.87 -0.66 16.08
CA GLN A 109 18.12 0.53 15.63
C GLN A 109 18.60 1.07 14.29
N LEU A 110 19.74 0.58 13.76
CA LEU A 110 20.22 1.01 12.45
C LEU A 110 19.23 0.54 11.38
N THR A 111 18.78 1.49 10.59
CA THR A 111 18.03 1.25 9.36
C THR A 111 19.00 0.91 8.25
N LEU A 112 18.57 0.05 7.32
CA LEU A 112 19.36 -0.16 6.11
C LEU A 112 19.50 1.18 5.35
N PRO A 113 20.69 1.47 4.79
CA PRO A 113 20.92 2.68 4.00
C PRO A 113 20.15 2.65 2.66
N MET A 114 19.58 1.51 2.28
CA MET A 114 18.83 1.31 1.05
C MET A 114 17.36 1.00 1.32
N ALA A 115 16.47 1.60 0.53
CA ALA A 115 15.05 1.29 0.55
C ALA A 115 14.82 -0.06 -0.17
N LEU A 116 14.28 -1.04 0.56
CA LEU A 116 13.97 -2.35 0.01
C LEU A 116 12.57 -2.34 -0.60
N PRO A 117 12.40 -2.75 -1.87
CA PRO A 117 11.08 -2.91 -2.45
C PRO A 117 10.33 -4.01 -1.71
N ILE A 118 9.02 -3.83 -1.55
CA ILE A 118 8.14 -4.85 -1.00
C ILE A 118 7.42 -5.50 -2.17
N PRO A 119 7.83 -6.70 -2.58
CA PRO A 119 7.20 -7.39 -3.69
C PRO A 119 5.70 -7.56 -3.43
N GLY A 120 4.90 -7.21 -4.43
CA GLY A 120 3.46 -7.38 -4.37
C GLY A 120 2.69 -6.27 -3.67
N VAL A 121 3.36 -5.22 -3.22
CA VAL A 121 2.71 -4.07 -2.60
C VAL A 121 2.99 -2.83 -3.43
N MET A 122 1.94 -2.07 -3.69
CA MET A 122 2.01 -0.86 -4.47
C MET A 122 1.70 0.34 -3.58
N ALA A 123 2.54 1.36 -3.66
CA ALA A 123 2.26 2.69 -3.16
C ALA A 123 1.56 3.51 -4.25
N VAL A 124 0.49 4.21 -3.88
CA VAL A 124 -0.40 4.97 -4.76
C VAL A 124 -0.49 6.41 -4.28
N TRP A 125 -0.32 7.34 -5.22
CA TRP A 125 -0.60 8.76 -5.05
C TRP A 125 -1.71 9.14 -6.01
N ALA A 126 -2.83 9.58 -5.46
CA ALA A 126 -3.99 9.99 -6.23
C ALA A 126 -4.41 11.39 -5.79
N ARG A 127 -4.53 12.32 -6.73
CA ARG A 127 -4.94 13.69 -6.46
C ARG A 127 -6.45 13.80 -6.62
N LYS A 128 -7.11 14.52 -5.72
CA LYS A 128 -8.49 14.96 -5.91
C LYS A 128 -8.57 15.80 -7.18
N ALA A 129 -9.35 15.34 -8.17
CA ALA A 129 -9.54 16.10 -9.40
C ALA A 129 -10.13 17.48 -9.05
N LYS A 130 -9.60 18.54 -9.68
CA LYS A 130 -10.26 19.84 -9.64
C LYS A 130 -11.59 19.65 -10.35
N GLY A 131 -12.70 19.85 -9.65
CA GLY A 131 -14.02 19.54 -10.18
C GLY A 131 -14.19 20.11 -11.59
N SER A 132 -14.26 19.24 -12.59
CA SER A 132 -15.18 19.46 -13.69
C SER A 132 -16.55 19.54 -13.02
N GLY A 133 -17.21 20.70 -13.12
CA GLY A 133 -18.57 20.84 -12.65
C GLY A 133 -19.36 19.61 -13.06
N ILE A 134 -20.02 18.99 -12.10
CA ILE A 134 -21.00 17.96 -12.37
C ILE A 134 -22.00 18.65 -13.30
N ALA A 135 -21.96 18.32 -14.59
CA ALA A 135 -23.11 18.52 -15.45
C ALA A 135 -24.19 17.63 -14.83
N ALA A 136 -25.05 18.26 -14.03
CA ALA A 136 -26.32 17.70 -13.64
C ALA A 136 -27.03 17.34 -14.94
N THR A 137 -27.02 16.05 -15.29
CA THR A 137 -27.88 15.54 -16.33
C THR A 137 -28.96 14.76 -15.60
N GLN A 138 -30.17 15.25 -15.85
CA GLN A 138 -31.45 14.87 -15.26
C GLN A 138 -31.78 13.40 -15.48
#